data_AF-F9ECN2-F1
#
_entry.id   AF-F9ECN2-F1
#
_cell.length_a   1.000
_cell.length_b   1.000
_cell.length_c   1.000
_cell.angle_alpha   90.00
_cell.angle_beta   90.00
_cell.angle_gamma   90.00
#
_symmetry.space_group_name_H-M   'P 1'
#
loop_
_entity.id
_entity.type
_entity.pdbx_description
1 polymer ?
#
loop_
_entity_poly.entity_id
_entity_poly.type
_entity_poly.pdbx_seq_one_letter_code
_entity_poly.pdbx_strand_id
1 'polypeptide(L)'
;MTRRSGSSIRGEHVTHAGNKRLTRAVFLSAFASLRSDPVSRAYYQRKRDQAKRHNQAVLALAHRRILTLHAMIRDGALYDPQPSAHLPAAA
;
A
#
# COMPACT_ATOMS: atom_id res chain seq x y z
N MET A 1 1.35 -10.52 37.65
CA MET A 1 2.29 -9.71 36.86
C MET A 1 2.67 -10.49 35.61
N THR A 2 1.93 -10.33 34.51
CA THR A 2 2.20 -11.05 33.24
C THR A 2 2.68 -10.08 32.17
N ARG A 3 3.91 -10.35 31.74
CA ARG A 3 4.72 -9.65 30.74
C ARG A 3 3.99 -9.53 29.39
N ARG A 4 3.52 -8.33 29.03
CA ARG A 4 2.99 -8.03 27.69
C ARG A 4 4.13 -7.65 26.75
N SER A 5 4.67 -8.63 26.03
CA SER A 5 5.41 -8.37 24.80
C SER A 5 4.99 -9.34 23.70
N GLY A 6 4.40 -8.78 22.63
CA GLY A 6 4.39 -9.39 21.30
C GLY A 6 3.25 -10.37 20.97
N SER A 7 2.55 -10.04 19.88
CA SER A 7 1.71 -10.91 19.02
C SER A 7 0.18 -10.92 19.15
N SER A 8 -0.44 -10.15 20.07
CA SER A 8 -1.91 -10.07 20.13
C SER A 8 -2.49 -9.00 19.20
N ILE A 9 -2.19 -9.09 17.90
CA ILE A 9 -3.11 -8.61 16.85
C ILE A 9 -3.31 -9.78 15.88
N ARG A 10 -3.64 -10.94 16.43
CA ARG A 10 -4.27 -11.99 15.67
C ARG A 10 -5.75 -11.75 15.85
N GLY A 11 -6.31 -10.86 15.02
CA GLY A 11 -7.75 -10.79 14.88
C GLY A 11 -8.22 -12.17 14.45
N GLU A 12 -8.86 -12.91 15.34
CA GLU A 12 -9.40 -14.25 15.06
C GLU A 12 -10.47 -14.23 13.96
N HIS A 13 -10.98 -13.04 13.61
CA HIS A 13 -11.94 -12.85 12.55
C HIS A 13 -11.39 -12.01 11.40
N VAL A 14 -11.50 -12.54 10.19
CA VAL A 14 -11.41 -11.72 8.97
C VAL A 14 -12.66 -10.84 8.94
N THR A 15 -12.47 -9.53 9.10
CA THR A 15 -13.56 -8.58 8.97
C THR A 15 -14.03 -8.56 7.51
N HIS A 16 -15.26 -8.98 7.27
CA HIS A 16 -15.92 -8.86 5.96
C HIS A 16 -16.61 -7.51 5.75
N ALA A 17 -16.53 -6.62 6.75
CA ALA A 17 -17.03 -5.26 6.67
C ALA A 17 -16.21 -4.44 5.67
N GLY A 18 -16.89 -3.62 4.86
CA GLY A 18 -16.28 -2.73 3.86
C GLY A 18 -16.87 -2.90 2.46
N ASN A 19 -16.59 -1.94 1.57
CA ASN A 19 -17.08 -1.94 0.20
C ASN A 19 -16.27 -2.90 -0.69
N LYS A 20 -16.81 -4.10 -0.93
CA LYS A 20 -16.16 -5.14 -1.76
C LYS A 20 -15.85 -4.69 -3.19
N ARG A 21 -16.70 -3.84 -3.78
CA ARG A 21 -16.49 -3.31 -5.14
C ARG A 21 -15.26 -2.41 -5.17
N LEU A 22 -15.15 -1.51 -4.20
CA LEU A 22 -14.01 -0.61 -4.06
C LEU A 22 -12.71 -1.40 -3.84
N THR A 23 -12.70 -2.33 -2.88
CA THR A 23 -11.50 -3.14 -2.60
C THR A 23 -11.03 -3.92 -3.83
N ARG A 24 -11.96 -4.52 -4.59
CA ARG A 24 -11.64 -5.27 -5.80
C ARG A 24 -11.13 -4.35 -6.92
N ALA A 25 -11.74 -3.18 -7.10
CA ALA A 25 -11.31 -2.19 -8.09
C ALA A 25 -9.88 -1.69 -7.81
N VAL A 26 -9.57 -1.37 -6.55
CA VAL A 26 -8.22 -0.92 -6.17
C VAL A 26 -7.22 -2.06 -6.33
N PHE A 27 -7.56 -3.29 -5.95
CA PHE A 27 -6.68 -4.45 -6.15
C PHE A 27 -6.33 -4.65 -7.63
N LEU A 28 -7.32 -4.59 -8.52
CA LEU A 28 -7.10 -4.73 -9.96
C LEU A 28 -6.29 -3.56 -10.52
N SER A 29 -6.55 -2.32 -10.07
CA SER A 29 -5.75 -1.14 -10.44
C SER A 29 -4.28 -1.29 -10.03
N ALA A 30 -4.04 -1.75 -8.80
CA ALA A 30 -2.68 -2.00 -8.30
C ALA A 30 -2.00 -3.11 -9.09
N PHE A 31 -2.71 -4.19 -9.42
CA PHE A 31 -2.19 -5.29 -10.23
C PHE A 31 -1.81 -4.83 -11.64
N ALA A 32 -2.69 -4.06 -12.31
CA ALA A 32 -2.41 -3.51 -13.64
C ALA A 32 -1.18 -2.58 -13.64
N SER A 33 -0.99 -1.80 -12.57
CA SER A 33 0.16 -0.90 -12.42
C SER A 33 1.52 -1.60 -12.36
N LEU A 34 1.56 -2.90 -12.03
CA LEU A 34 2.81 -3.67 -12.04
C LEU A 34 3.44 -3.77 -13.43
N ARG A 35 2.63 -3.63 -14.49
CA ARG A 35 3.10 -3.68 -15.88
C ARG A 35 3.55 -2.32 -16.39
N SER A 36 2.86 -1.25 -16.02
CA SER A 36 3.05 0.09 -16.59
C SER A 36 3.94 1.01 -15.76
N ASP A 37 4.03 0.81 -14.44
CA ASP A 37 4.77 1.70 -13.54
C ASP A 37 5.98 0.99 -12.89
N PRO A 38 7.23 1.37 -13.23
CA PRO A 38 8.42 0.77 -12.66
C PRO A 38 8.54 1.01 -11.14
N VAL A 39 7.99 2.10 -10.60
CA VAL A 39 8.06 2.40 -9.17
C VAL A 39 7.11 1.51 -8.37
N SER A 40 5.91 1.29 -8.90
CA SER A 40 4.97 0.30 -8.36
C SER A 40 5.56 -1.12 -8.40
N ARG A 41 6.23 -1.49 -9.49
CA ARG A 41 6.92 -2.79 -9.62
C ARG A 41 8.06 -2.95 -8.61
N ALA A 42 8.92 -1.94 -8.46
CA ALA A 42 10.00 -1.99 -7.49
C ALA A 42 9.48 -2.12 -6.05
N TYR A 43 8.40 -1.43 -5.71
CA TYR A 43 7.76 -1.58 -4.40
C TYR A 43 7.18 -2.98 -4.18
N TYR A 44 6.48 -3.51 -5.19
CA TYR A 44 5.98 -4.87 -5.15
C TYR A 44 7.10 -5.89 -4.95
N GLN A 45 8.21 -5.75 -5.68
CA GLN A 45 9.36 -6.65 -5.56
C GLN A 45 9.96 -6.60 -4.16
N ARG A 46 10.21 -5.39 -3.61
CA ARG A 46 10.65 -5.23 -2.22
C ARG A 46 9.74 -5.93 -1.22
N LYS A 47 8.42 -5.93 -1.45
CA LYS A 47 7.46 -6.67 -0.60
C LYS A 47 7.54 -8.18 -0.80
N ARG A 48 7.80 -8.66 -2.02
CA ARG A 48 8.05 -10.09 -2.29
C ARG A 48 9.36 -10.57 -1.64
N ASP A 49 10.40 -9.75 -1.67
CA ASP A 49 11.70 -10.02 -1.04
C ASP A 49 11.58 -10.07 0.49
N GLN A 50 10.66 -9.31 1.09
CA GLN A 50 10.26 -9.40 2.51
C GLN A 50 9.45 -10.68 2.85
N ALA A 51 9.51 -11.71 2.01
CA ALA A 51 8.78 -12.97 2.14
C ALA A 51 7.24 -12.83 2.22
N LYS A 52 6.66 -11.71 1.74
CA LYS A 52 5.19 -11.55 1.70
C LYS A 52 4.58 -12.36 0.56
N ARG A 53 3.41 -12.95 0.81
CA ARG A 53 2.62 -13.64 -0.24
C ARG A 53 2.22 -12.65 -1.33
N HIS A 54 2.01 -13.13 -2.56
CA HIS A 54 1.63 -12.30 -3.70
C HIS A 54 0.46 -11.36 -3.38
N ASN A 55 -0.66 -11.90 -2.88
CA ASN A 55 -1.84 -11.12 -2.53
C ASN A 55 -1.55 -10.04 -1.46
N GLN A 56 -0.66 -10.33 -0.50
CA GLN A 56 -0.25 -9.36 0.51
C GLN A 56 0.61 -8.24 -0.08
N ALA A 57 1.50 -8.58 -1.02
CA ALA A 57 2.33 -7.60 -1.72
C ALA A 57 1.48 -6.68 -2.62
N VAL A 58 0.50 -7.23 -3.35
CA VAL A 58 -0.44 -6.43 -4.16
C VAL A 58 -1.34 -5.56 -3.27
N LEU A 59 -1.81 -6.08 -2.13
CA LEU A 59 -2.63 -5.29 -1.20
C LEU A 59 -1.82 -4.15 -0.56
N ALA A 60 -0.56 -4.39 -0.20
CA ALA A 60 0.33 -3.33 0.28
C ALA A 60 0.55 -2.24 -0.79
N LEU A 61 0.71 -2.63 -2.05
CA LEU A 61 0.79 -1.70 -3.17
C LEU A 61 -0.52 -0.91 -3.36
N ALA A 62 -1.67 -1.58 -3.28
CA ALA A 62 -2.99 -0.96 -3.35
C ALA A 62 -3.17 0.13 -2.29
N HIS A 63 -2.81 -0.15 -1.04
CA HIS A 63 -2.84 0.85 0.03
C HIS A 63 -1.92 2.04 -0.25
N ARG A 64 -0.69 1.79 -0.71
CA ARG A 64 0.24 2.88 -1.10
C ARG A 64 -0.39 3.77 -2.17
N ARG A 65 -1.02 3.20 -3.20
CA ARG A 65 -1.66 3.95 -4.29
C ARG A 65 -2.83 4.80 -3.78
N ILE A 66 -3.66 4.28 -2.88
CA ILE A 66 -4.73 5.06 -2.25
C ILE A 66 -4.15 6.26 -1.50
N LEU A 67 -3.10 6.06 -0.72
CA LEU A 67 -2.46 7.15 0.03
C LEU A 67 -1.87 8.22 -0.90
N THR A 68 -1.24 7.82 -2.00
CA THR A 68 -0.74 8.76 -3.02
C THR A 68 -1.88 9.54 -3.66
N LEU A 69 -2.96 8.88 -4.08
CA LEU A 69 -4.13 9.56 -4.65
C LEU A 69 -4.77 10.53 -3.66
N HIS A 70 -4.89 10.14 -2.39
CA HIS A 70 -5.40 11.00 -1.34
C HIS A 70 -4.51 12.24 -1.14
N ALA A 71 -3.19 12.07 -1.11
CA ALA A 71 -2.25 13.19 -1.01
C ALA A 71 -2.36 14.14 -2.22
N MET A 72 -2.44 13.60 -3.44
CA MET A 72 -2.64 14.40 -4.66
C MET A 72 -3.91 15.24 -4.60
N ILE A 73 -5.04 14.65 -4.19
CA ILE A 73 -6.32 15.35 -4.07
C ILE A 73 -6.25 16.43 -2.99
N ARG A 74 -5.63 16.11 -1.84
CA ARG A 74 -5.48 17.06 -0.72
C ARG A 74 -4.61 18.25 -1.08
N ASP A 75 -3.51 18.01 -1.79
CA ASP A 75 -2.47 19.01 -2.07
C ASP A 75 -2.67 19.69 -3.45
N GLY A 76 -3.68 19.26 -4.22
CA GLY A 76 -3.93 19.77 -5.57
C GLY A 76 -2.81 19.44 -6.57
N ALA A 77 -2.04 18.38 -6.29
CA ALA A 77 -0.82 18.03 -7.03
C ALA A 77 -1.07 16.95 -8.09
N LEU A 78 -0.27 16.99 -9.16
CA LEU A 78 -0.25 15.94 -10.18
C LEU A 78 0.43 14.67 -9.67
N TYR A 79 0.25 13.56 -10.38
CA TYR A 79 0.85 12.29 -10.01
C TYR A 79 2.37 12.38 -10.08
N ASP A 80 3.01 12.25 -8.93
CA ASP A 80 4.44 12.05 -8.79
C ASP A 80 4.69 10.63 -8.26
N PRO A 81 5.39 9.76 -9.02
CA PRO A 81 5.69 8.40 -8.57
C PRO A 81 6.65 8.35 -7.36
N GLN A 82 7.37 9.44 -7.04
CA GLN A 82 8.32 9.55 -5.94
C GLN A 82 8.11 10.82 -5.09
N PRO A 83 6.98 10.95 -4.37
CA PRO A 83 6.68 12.16 -3.60
C PRO A 83 7.70 12.44 -2.49
N SER A 84 8.37 11.41 -1.96
CA SER A 84 9.42 11.57 -0.93
C SER A 84 10.75 12.11 -1.47
N ALA A 85 10.97 12.10 -2.79
CA ALA A 85 12.14 12.77 -3.37
C ALA A 85 12.01 14.30 -3.33
N HIS A 86 10.77 14.80 -3.20
CA HIS A 86 10.45 16.23 -3.17
C HIS A 86 10.32 16.81 -1.76
N LEU A 87 10.53 16.03 -0.69
CA LEU A 87 10.66 16.61 0.64
C LEU A 87 11.89 17.53 0.60
N PRO A 88 11.73 18.85 0.80
CA PRO A 88 12.89 19.72 0.91
C PRO A 88 13.73 19.18 2.06
N ALA A 89 15.00 18.90 1.80
CA ALA A 89 15.97 18.58 2.83
C ALA A 89 15.88 19.71 3.85
N ALA A 90 15.29 19.44 5.01
CA ALA A 90 15.21 20.40 6.09
C ALA A 90 16.65 20.78 6.45
N ALA A 91 16.97 22.07 6.28
CA ALA A 91 18.21 22.69 6.69
C ALA A 91 18.28 22.85 8.22
#